data_AF-A0A8J3WWI6-F1
#
_entry.id   AF-A0A8J3WWI6-F1
#
_cell.length_a   1.000
_cell.length_b   1.000
_cell.length_c   1.000
_cell.angle_alpha   90.00
_cell.angle_beta   90.00
_cell.angle_gamma   90.00
#
_symmetry.space_group_name_H-M   'P 1'
#
loop_
_entity.id
_entity.type
_entity.pdbx_description
1 polymer ?
#
loop_
_entity_poly.entity_id
_entity_poly.type
_entity_poly.pdbx_seq_one_letter_code
_entity_poly.pdbx_strand_id
1 'polypeptide(L)'
;MSGETAKDVMNPGCQCIGENQSLLDAARMMKDIGVGALPICGTDDRLKGIITDRDIVVKCLAAGGDPAQITAGELATGLVWVSAEASVEEALAKMEQNQIKRLPVIDNGRIVGMISEADLAKNLPDDQLADFVHRVYAGV
;
A
#
# COMPACT_ATOMS: atom_id res chain seq x y z
N MET A 1 1.82 -11.87 20.65
CA MET A 1 1.46 -10.69 19.84
C MET A 1 0.25 -9.92 20.40
N SER A 2 -0.20 -10.15 21.64
CA SER A 2 -1.35 -9.40 22.17
C SER A 2 -0.93 -8.00 22.64
N GLY A 3 -1.06 -6.99 21.78
CA GLY A 3 -0.99 -5.59 22.20
C GLY A 3 -0.35 -4.61 21.20
N GLU A 4 0.33 -5.09 20.17
CA GLU A 4 0.91 -4.21 19.14
C GLU A 4 -0.16 -3.73 18.18
N THR A 5 -0.06 -2.45 17.82
CA THR A 5 -0.95 -1.78 16.88
C THR A 5 -0.31 -1.67 15.50
N ALA A 6 -1.11 -1.32 14.50
CA ALA A 6 -0.65 -0.97 13.17
C ALA A 6 0.44 0.12 13.21
N LYS A 7 0.33 1.09 14.11
CA LYS A 7 1.30 2.16 14.31
C LYS A 7 2.67 1.65 14.78
N ASP A 8 2.69 0.58 15.56
CA ASP A 8 3.93 0.03 16.13
C ASP A 8 4.75 -0.74 15.07
N VAL A 9 4.07 -1.31 14.07
CA VAL A 9 4.69 -2.17 13.05
C VAL A 9 4.81 -1.52 11.66
N MET A 10 4.22 -0.33 11.46
CA MET A 10 4.27 0.36 10.17
C MET A 10 5.66 0.94 9.86
N ASN A 11 5.92 1.13 8.57
CA ASN A 11 6.98 2.00 8.13
C ASN A 11 6.47 3.47 8.12
N PRO A 12 7.00 4.35 9.00
CA PRO A 12 6.58 5.74 9.07
C PRO A 12 7.13 6.56 7.89
N GLY A 13 6.59 7.75 7.67
CA GLY A 13 7.14 8.67 6.67
C GLY A 13 6.91 8.22 5.23
N CYS A 14 5.83 7.48 4.99
CA CYS A 14 5.42 7.07 3.65
C CYS A 14 5.25 8.29 2.74
N GLN A 15 5.95 8.26 1.60
CA GLN A 15 5.79 9.28 0.58
C GLN A 15 4.54 9.01 -0.28
N CYS A 16 3.67 10.01 -0.39
CA CYS A 16 2.49 9.98 -1.24
C CYS A 16 2.80 10.56 -2.61
N ILE A 17 2.22 9.98 -3.66
CA ILE A 17 2.08 10.67 -4.95
C ILE A 17 0.79 11.50 -4.93
N GLY A 18 0.82 12.72 -5.45
CA GLY A 18 -0.37 13.55 -5.60
C GLY A 18 -1.31 13.00 -6.67
N GLU A 19 -2.63 13.11 -6.46
CA GLU A 19 -3.65 12.60 -7.38
C GLU A 19 -3.53 13.15 -8.82
N ASN A 20 -3.02 14.37 -8.97
CA ASN A 20 -2.84 15.04 -10.26
C ASN A 20 -1.43 14.88 -10.85
N GLN A 21 -0.52 14.18 -10.18
CA GLN A 21 0.82 13.91 -10.71
C GLN A 21 0.77 12.73 -11.69
N SER A 22 1.71 12.72 -12.64
CA SER A 22 1.70 11.71 -13.71
C SER A 22 2.13 10.33 -13.20
N LEU A 23 1.77 9.27 -13.94
CA LEU A 23 2.31 7.93 -13.68
C LEU A 23 3.83 7.87 -13.87
N LEU A 24 4.40 8.74 -14.71
CA LEU A 24 5.84 8.89 -14.84
C LEU A 24 6.48 9.42 -13.55
N ASP A 25 5.84 10.39 -12.89
CA ASP A 25 6.30 10.89 -11.59
C ASP A 25 6.17 9.82 -10.51
N ALA A 26 5.08 9.05 -10.52
CA ALA A 26 4.92 7.89 -9.64
C ALA A 26 6.06 6.87 -9.83
N ALA A 27 6.38 6.51 -11.08
CA ALA A 27 7.46 5.58 -11.40
C ALA A 27 8.85 6.09 -10.97
N ARG A 28 9.11 7.40 -11.12
CA ARG A 28 10.33 8.04 -10.63
C ARG A 28 10.43 7.98 -9.12
N MET A 29 9.36 8.34 -8.41
CA MET A 29 9.32 8.26 -6.95
C MET A 29 9.53 6.83 -6.46
N MET A 30 8.86 5.84 -7.07
CA MET A 30 9.05 4.41 -6.81
C MET A 30 10.53 3.99 -6.94
N LYS A 31 11.20 4.44 -8.01
CA LYS A 31 12.64 4.20 -8.22
C LYS A 31 13.48 4.85 -7.13
N ASP A 32 13.23 6.12 -6.84
CA ASP A 32 14.07 6.94 -5.96
C ASP A 32 14.03 6.45 -4.50
N ILE A 33 12.87 5.94 -4.05
CA ILE A 33 12.70 5.41 -2.68
C ILE A 33 12.68 3.87 -2.62
N GLY A 34 12.85 3.19 -3.75
CA GLY A 34 12.98 1.73 -3.81
C GLY A 34 11.71 0.94 -3.46
N VAL A 35 10.53 1.41 -3.87
CA VAL A 35 9.23 0.75 -3.59
C VAL A 35 8.43 0.49 -4.86
N GLY A 36 7.58 -0.54 -4.85
CA GLY A 36 6.71 -0.89 -5.99
C GLY A 36 5.26 -0.40 -5.85
N ALA A 37 4.93 0.35 -4.79
CA ALA A 37 3.60 0.89 -4.56
C ALA A 37 3.67 2.23 -3.83
N LEU A 38 2.78 3.15 -4.22
CA LEU A 38 2.64 4.47 -3.62
C LEU A 38 1.17 4.72 -3.27
N PRO A 39 0.87 5.23 -2.07
CA PRO A 39 -0.43 5.80 -1.80
C PRO A 39 -0.61 7.10 -2.59
N ILE A 40 -1.84 7.33 -3.02
CA ILE A 40 -2.24 8.52 -3.75
C ILE A 40 -2.94 9.44 -2.75
N CYS A 41 -2.39 10.64 -2.56
CA CYS A 41 -2.98 11.66 -1.73
C CYS A 41 -3.63 12.75 -2.60
N GLY A 42 -4.84 13.17 -2.23
CA GLY A 42 -5.51 14.29 -2.89
C GLY A 42 -4.99 15.64 -2.40
N THR A 43 -5.50 16.72 -3.00
CA THR A 43 -5.20 18.09 -2.56
C THR A 43 -5.70 18.43 -1.15
N ASP A 44 -6.54 17.56 -0.57
CA ASP A 44 -7.07 17.63 0.80
C ASP A 44 -6.25 16.81 1.82
N ASP A 45 -5.05 16.34 1.44
CA ASP A 45 -4.18 15.44 2.22
C ASP A 45 -4.84 14.08 2.58
N ARG A 46 -5.93 13.71 1.90
CA ARG A 46 -6.61 12.43 2.15
C ARG A 46 -6.18 11.38 1.13
N LEU A 47 -6.14 10.13 1.60
CA LEU A 47 -5.92 8.97 0.75
C LEU A 47 -7.05 8.85 -0.29
N LYS A 48 -6.67 8.76 -1.57
CA LYS A 48 -7.58 8.56 -2.71
C LYS A 48 -7.47 7.16 -3.31
N GLY A 49 -6.36 6.48 -3.08
CA GLY A 49 -6.13 5.11 -3.51
C GLY A 49 -4.66 4.73 -3.44
N ILE A 50 -4.29 3.65 -4.11
CA ILE A 50 -2.90 3.20 -4.27
C ILE A 50 -2.62 3.00 -5.76
N ILE A 51 -1.38 3.28 -6.17
CA ILE A 51 -0.84 2.92 -7.48
C ILE A 51 0.36 1.97 -7.30
N THR A 52 0.42 0.92 -8.10
CA THR A 52 1.52 -0.05 -8.11
C THR A 52 2.27 -0.05 -9.45
N ASP A 53 3.49 -0.58 -9.46
CA ASP A 53 4.26 -0.84 -10.69
C ASP A 53 3.46 -1.67 -11.72
N ARG A 54 2.72 -2.67 -11.25
CA ARG A 54 1.82 -3.50 -12.06
C ARG A 54 0.69 -2.68 -12.67
N ASP A 55 0.12 -1.73 -11.94
CA ASP A 55 -0.91 -0.85 -12.50
C ASP A 55 -0.36 -0.02 -13.66
N ILE A 56 0.84 0.54 -13.51
CA ILE A 56 1.50 1.30 -14.59
C ILE A 56 1.74 0.37 -15.79
N VAL A 57 2.29 -0.81 -15.57
CA VAL A 57 2.60 -1.76 -16.66
C VAL A 57 1.34 -2.26 -17.37
N VAL A 58 0.34 -2.71 -16.62
CA VAL A 58 -0.83 -3.41 -17.16
C VAL A 58 -1.92 -2.44 -17.62
N LYS A 59 -2.19 -1.38 -16.86
CA LYS A 59 -3.32 -0.47 -17.12
C LYS A 59 -2.94 0.76 -17.94
N CYS A 60 -1.66 1.18 -17.94
CA CYS A 60 -1.17 2.27 -18.80
C CYS A 60 -0.40 1.72 -20.01
N LEU A 61 0.77 1.12 -19.80
CA LEU A 61 1.70 0.79 -20.88
C LEU A 61 1.13 -0.26 -21.84
N ALA A 62 0.62 -1.37 -21.31
CA ALA A 62 0.02 -2.43 -22.14
C ALA A 62 -1.27 -1.98 -22.85
N ALA A 63 -1.95 -0.96 -22.33
CA ALA A 63 -3.11 -0.34 -22.96
C ALA A 63 -2.74 0.70 -24.04
N GLY A 64 -1.44 0.95 -24.28
CA GLY A 64 -0.95 1.94 -25.23
C GLY A 64 -1.00 3.39 -24.73
N GLY A 65 -1.18 3.59 -23.42
CA GLY A 65 -1.20 4.90 -22.79
C GLY A 65 0.20 5.49 -22.59
N ASP A 66 0.28 6.82 -22.58
CA ASP A 66 1.49 7.56 -22.21
C ASP A 66 1.49 7.88 -20.70
N PRO A 67 2.43 7.32 -19.91
CA PRO A 67 2.49 7.56 -18.46
C PRO A 67 2.79 9.02 -18.10
N ALA A 68 3.25 9.85 -19.02
CA ALA A 68 3.44 11.28 -18.80
C ALA A 68 2.14 12.10 -18.92
N GLN A 69 1.08 11.52 -19.51
CA GLN A 69 -0.20 12.23 -19.73
C GLN A 69 -1.32 11.73 -18.82
N ILE A 70 -1.19 10.53 -18.25
CA ILE A 70 -2.17 9.95 -17.33
C ILE A 70 -1.75 10.26 -15.89
N THR A 71 -2.71 10.71 -15.08
CA THR A 71 -2.48 11.00 -13.67
C THR A 71 -2.60 9.76 -12.79
N ALA A 72 -1.98 9.79 -11.61
CA ALA A 72 -2.10 8.73 -10.62
C ALA A 72 -3.55 8.52 -10.18
N GLY A 73 -4.32 9.61 -10.02
CA GLY A 73 -5.73 9.58 -9.64
C GLY A 73 -6.62 8.83 -10.64
N GLU A 74 -6.33 8.91 -11.94
CA GLU A 74 -7.10 8.21 -12.98
C GLU A 74 -6.97 6.68 -12.91
N LEU A 75 -5.82 6.18 -12.47
CA LEU A 75 -5.57 4.74 -12.28
C LEU A 75 -5.63 4.29 -10.81
N ALA A 76 -6.04 5.18 -9.92
CA ALA A 76 -6.17 4.88 -8.51
C ALA A 76 -7.08 3.65 -8.32
N THR A 77 -6.57 2.64 -7.61
CA THR A 77 -7.38 1.49 -7.24
C THR A 77 -7.32 1.21 -5.75
N GLY A 78 -8.43 0.71 -5.22
CA GLY A 78 -8.55 0.26 -3.84
C GLY A 78 -8.47 1.37 -2.79
N LEU A 79 -9.51 1.48 -1.97
CA LEU A 79 -9.51 2.30 -0.75
C LEU A 79 -9.44 1.39 0.48
N VAL A 80 -8.49 0.46 0.49
CA VAL A 80 -8.25 -0.41 1.64
C VAL A 80 -7.14 0.20 2.47
N TRP A 81 -7.43 0.47 3.73
CA TRP A 81 -6.52 1.06 4.72
C TRP A 81 -6.88 0.54 6.11
N VAL A 82 -5.99 0.79 7.07
CA VAL A 82 -6.21 0.42 8.48
C VAL A 82 -5.96 1.62 9.41
N SER A 83 -6.67 1.67 10.53
CA SER A 83 -6.42 2.66 11.57
C SER A 83 -5.04 2.44 12.20
N ALA A 84 -4.35 3.50 12.58
CA ALA A 84 -3.11 3.43 13.36
C ALA A 84 -3.28 2.65 14.67
N GLU A 85 -4.46 2.72 15.27
CA GLU A 85 -4.78 2.06 16.55
C GLU A 85 -5.33 0.63 16.38
N ALA A 86 -5.48 0.16 15.14
CA ALA A 86 -5.95 -1.20 14.88
C ALA A 86 -4.91 -2.23 15.31
N SER A 87 -5.35 -3.45 15.65
CA SER A 87 -4.42 -4.53 15.96
C SER A 87 -3.75 -5.06 14.69
N VAL A 88 -2.60 -5.72 14.89
CA VAL A 88 -1.90 -6.42 13.80
C VAL A 88 -2.80 -7.47 13.14
N GLU A 89 -3.62 -8.19 13.91
CA GLU A 89 -4.57 -9.18 13.37
C GLU A 89 -5.62 -8.55 12.46
N GLU A 90 -6.10 -7.34 12.77
CA GLU A 90 -7.02 -6.61 11.89
C GLU A 90 -6.34 -6.23 10.56
N ALA A 91 -5.09 -5.74 10.62
CA ALA A 91 -4.33 -5.42 9.42
C ALA A 91 -4.10 -6.67 8.54
N LEU A 92 -3.74 -7.81 9.16
CA LEU A 92 -3.59 -9.11 8.50
C LEU A 92 -4.89 -9.55 7.82
N ALA A 93 -6.00 -9.51 8.54
CA ALA A 93 -7.30 -9.89 8.01
C ALA A 93 -7.71 -9.01 6.81
N LYS A 94 -7.43 -7.71 6.85
CA LYS A 94 -7.68 -6.81 5.70
C LYS A 94 -6.80 -7.17 4.51
N MET A 95 -5.52 -7.49 4.72
CA MET A 95 -4.62 -7.92 3.65
C MET A 95 -5.12 -9.21 2.99
N GLU A 96 -5.51 -10.20 3.79
CA GLU A 96 -6.05 -11.49 3.31
C GLU A 96 -7.37 -11.30 2.56
N GLN A 97 -8.34 -10.59 3.14
CA GLN A 97 -9.66 -10.39 2.51
C GLN A 97 -9.59 -9.66 1.17
N ASN A 98 -8.64 -8.73 1.02
CA ASN A 98 -8.50 -7.93 -0.19
C ASN A 98 -7.39 -8.45 -1.13
N GLN A 99 -6.70 -9.53 -0.75
CA GLN A 99 -5.57 -10.10 -1.48
C GLN A 99 -4.50 -9.03 -1.82
N ILE A 100 -4.18 -8.19 -0.84
CA ILE A 100 -3.20 -7.11 -0.95
C ILE A 100 -2.03 -7.34 0.00
N LYS A 101 -0.84 -6.89 -0.43
CA LYS A 101 0.42 -7.08 0.32
C LYS A 101 0.87 -5.83 1.06
N ARG A 102 0.15 -4.72 0.90
CA ARG A 102 0.49 -3.42 1.47
C ARG A 102 -0.79 -2.71 1.89
N LEU A 103 -0.73 -2.04 3.04
CA LEU A 103 -1.88 -1.41 3.65
C LEU A 103 -1.48 -0.02 4.19
N PRO A 104 -2.08 1.07 3.68
CA PRO A 104 -1.96 2.39 4.26
C PRO A 104 -2.48 2.41 5.69
N VAL A 105 -1.72 3.07 6.56
CA VAL A 105 -2.10 3.33 7.94
C VAL A 105 -2.58 4.77 8.05
N ILE A 106 -3.81 4.95 8.52
CA ILE A 106 -4.45 6.25 8.65
C ILE A 106 -4.65 6.59 10.12
N ASP A 107 -4.31 7.83 10.48
CA ASP A 107 -4.64 8.43 11.76
C ASP A 107 -5.30 9.80 11.51
N ASN A 108 -6.41 10.08 12.19
CA ASN A 108 -7.19 11.32 12.05
C ASN A 108 -7.48 11.73 10.58
N GLY A 109 -7.74 10.74 9.72
CA GLY A 109 -8.06 10.94 8.30
C GLY A 109 -6.86 11.24 7.39
N ARG A 110 -5.63 11.14 7.91
CA ARG A 110 -4.38 11.33 7.15
C ARG A 110 -3.54 10.07 7.17
N ILE A 111 -2.82 9.83 6.08
CA ILE A 111 -1.85 8.73 6.04
C ILE A 111 -0.66 9.06 6.94
N VAL A 112 -0.27 8.11 7.78
CA VAL A 112 0.87 8.23 8.70
C VAL A 112 1.96 7.20 8.45
N GLY A 113 1.66 6.16 7.66
CA GLY A 113 2.62 5.14 7.27
C GLY A 113 2.01 4.08 6.37
N MET A 114 2.81 3.06 6.07
CA MET A 114 2.42 1.88 5.31
C MET A 114 2.88 0.64 6.04
N ILE A 115 2.06 -0.40 6.04
CA ILE A 115 2.46 -1.74 6.48
C ILE A 115 2.58 -2.60 5.22
N SER A 116 3.71 -3.29 5.05
CA SER A 116 3.81 -4.39 4.10
C SER A 116 3.65 -5.73 4.79
N GLU A 117 3.26 -6.74 4.02
CA GLU A 117 3.27 -8.13 4.43
C GLU A 117 4.63 -8.52 5.05
N ALA A 118 5.74 -8.08 4.44
CA ALA A 118 7.09 -8.34 4.93
C ALA A 118 7.37 -7.67 6.28
N ASP A 119 6.71 -6.55 6.60
CA ASP A 119 6.84 -5.90 7.92
C ASP A 119 6.07 -6.70 8.98
N LEU A 120 4.92 -7.26 8.62
CA LEU A 120 4.18 -8.16 9.52
C LEU A 120 4.95 -9.46 9.74
N ALA A 121 5.49 -10.07 8.68
CA ALA A 121 6.29 -11.31 8.76
C ALA A 121 7.46 -11.21 9.75
N LYS A 122 8.16 -10.07 9.81
CA LYS A 122 9.30 -9.87 10.73
C LYS A 122 8.90 -9.93 12.21
N ASN A 123 7.63 -9.69 12.51
CA ASN A 123 7.11 -9.68 13.87
C ASN A 123 6.34 -10.96 14.21
N LEU A 124 6.21 -11.90 13.27
CA LEU A 124 5.61 -13.21 13.51
C LEU A 124 6.67 -14.20 14.04
N PRO A 125 6.30 -15.09 14.96
CA PRO A 125 7.14 -16.23 15.29
C PRO A 125 7.26 -17.20 14.09
N ASP A 126 8.36 -17.95 14.02
CA ASP A 126 8.68 -18.84 12.88
C ASP A 126 7.57 -19.85 12.55
N ASP A 127 6.85 -20.35 13.56
CA ASP A 127 5.75 -21.30 13.39
C ASP A 127 4.49 -20.68 12.77
N GLN A 128 4.35 -19.35 12.79
CA GLN A 128 3.23 -18.61 12.21
C GLN A 128 3.58 -17.99 10.85
N LEU A 129 4.86 -17.89 10.51
CA LEU A 129 5.32 -17.32 9.24
C LEU A 129 4.87 -18.17 8.03
N ALA A 130 4.93 -19.50 8.13
CA ALA A 130 4.52 -20.40 7.07
C ALA A 130 3.03 -20.25 6.73
N ASP A 131 2.18 -20.22 7.76
CA ASP A 131 0.73 -20.01 7.62
C ASP A 131 0.42 -18.63 7.05
N PHE A 132 1.18 -17.60 7.46
CA PHE A 132 1.01 -16.25 6.95
C PHE A 132 1.31 -16.14 5.46
N VAL A 133 2.46 -16.68 5.02
CA VAL A 133 2.80 -16.74 3.58
C VAL A 133 1.72 -17.51 2.83
N HIS A 134 1.22 -18.62 3.38
CA HIS A 134 0.13 -19.35 2.75
C HIS A 134 -1.14 -18.51 2.61
N ARG A 135 -1.60 -17.81 3.66
CA ARG A 135 -2.82 -16.99 3.60
C ARG A 135 -2.75 -15.83 2.60
N VAL A 136 -1.58 -15.21 2.45
CA VAL A 136 -1.41 -14.05 1.56
C VAL A 136 -1.12 -14.47 0.11
N TYR A 137 -0.50 -15.63 -0.12
CA TYR A 137 -0.14 -16.10 -1.47
C TYR A 137 -1.02 -17.21 -2.05
N ALA A 138 -1.79 -17.95 -1.25
CA ALA A 138 -2.59 -19.09 -1.74
C ALA A 138 -3.85 -18.69 -2.52
N GLY A 139 -4.21 -17.40 -2.55
CA GLY A 139 -5.35 -16.87 -3.29
C GLY A 139 -5.01 -16.17 -4.61
N VAL A 140 -3.75 -16.23 -5.07
CA VAL A 140 -3.24 -15.57 -6.30
C VAL A 140 -3.00 -16.57 -7.43
#